data_AF-R7TCI5-F1
#
_entry.id   AF-R7TCI5-F1
#
_cell.length_a   1.000
_cell.length_b   1.000
_cell.length_c   1.000
_cell.angle_alpha   90.00
_cell.angle_beta   90.00
_cell.angle_gamma   90.00
#
_symmetry.space_group_name_H-M   'P 1'
#
loop_
_entity.id
_entity.type
_entity.pdbx_description
1 polymer ?
#
loop_
_entity_poly.entity_id
_entity_poly.type
_entity_poly.pdbx_seq_one_letter_code
_entity_poly.pdbx_strand_id
1 'polypeptide(L)'
;MPIHLRDMANLKNKHPDVYQEFQAGHFVGQKTRRKFSMMPLDQIHEQLNDWLKNESGTIGNLDDPATVRREQVSRPEMARLIQEVEGSKDQSTRHHEQYPQYQKKFKEDVLNLIQAFEDLGNPFLEESADLLDLDQSIMMPDDVINNVRKISSFGRELYNKFLNERVFDQKVPFNETLKEVNLRLFKDVLKSKSKSTKATISALKDEHSKASHLLLAAQGGRPISDDLFGHESSKFPPALTKDGVIYHSTKSEMLDCLCVQEKQVAPDTTCALLDGAVVVQMLRPKNSTTFGDYCADVFLQYVLTMLKTKDRVDIVFDVYKDNSLKSGIRQQRGTGIRRRVTLSTKIPGNWASFLRVSQNKQELFIEISQYMKTVTLPAGKRIVCTLLEECLVVPEGSLNLSSLAPCSHEEADTRILLHLANAVACTTVVVLAVRATQILKDQTPSLLAFHALSGCDTVSSFFGKGKRSAWQAWQACPDLTSALLELSSPVSHDSVKRVLPIIETFVTRLYGVESVDLVNAARKTLFLNKGKQFVQIPPSSDALQLHLLRAVHQSAFVWGGLLIRDPLVPSPEEWGWQRSGSAFVPHYISLPPLSSSLPELSFCSCKSVCKRPCKCIVNEQVCISLCFCRGQCNKE
;
A
#
# COMPACT_ATOMS: atom_id res chain seq x y z
N MET A 1 -9.51 -32.31 -40.54
CA MET A 1 -10.56 -32.78 -39.62
C MET A 1 -10.00 -33.94 -38.81
N PRO A 2 -10.05 -33.90 -37.46
CA PRO A 2 -9.67 -35.03 -36.61
C PRO A 2 -10.30 -36.34 -37.06
N ILE A 3 -9.57 -37.46 -36.93
CA ILE A 3 -10.01 -38.78 -37.42
C ILE A 3 -11.39 -39.15 -36.88
N HIS A 4 -11.66 -38.92 -35.59
CA HIS A 4 -12.95 -39.20 -34.97
C HIS A 4 -14.11 -38.40 -35.60
N LEU A 5 -13.92 -37.11 -35.93
CA LEU A 5 -14.96 -36.30 -36.60
C LEU A 5 -15.21 -36.78 -38.02
N ARG A 6 -14.17 -37.23 -38.73
CA ARG A 6 -14.31 -37.84 -40.07
C ARG A 6 -15.06 -39.16 -40.02
N ASP A 7 -14.79 -39.97 -39.00
CA ASP A 7 -15.44 -41.27 -38.84
C ASP A 7 -16.89 -41.12 -38.39
N MET A 8 -17.20 -40.16 -37.51
CA MET A 8 -18.58 -39.76 -37.17
C MET A 8 -19.36 -39.23 -38.38
N ALA A 9 -18.73 -38.38 -39.21
CA ALA A 9 -19.36 -37.87 -40.44
C ALA A 9 -19.66 -38.98 -41.46
N ASN A 10 -18.87 -40.05 -41.46
CA ASN A 10 -19.06 -41.21 -42.34
C ASN A 10 -19.80 -42.39 -41.70
N LEU A 11 -20.25 -42.25 -40.44
CA LEU A 11 -20.85 -43.34 -39.67
C LEU A 11 -22.04 -43.95 -40.39
N LYS A 12 -22.91 -43.10 -40.97
CA LYS A 12 -24.07 -43.52 -41.78
C LYS A 12 -23.72 -44.44 -42.93
N ASN A 13 -22.57 -44.22 -43.58
CA ASN A 13 -22.16 -44.95 -44.78
C ASN A 13 -21.35 -46.21 -44.46
N LYS A 14 -20.52 -46.17 -43.42
CA LYS A 14 -19.64 -47.30 -43.03
C LYS A 14 -20.31 -48.28 -42.06
N HIS A 15 -21.17 -47.78 -41.18
CA HIS A 15 -21.84 -48.55 -40.14
C HIS A 15 -23.30 -48.05 -39.95
N PRO A 16 -24.18 -48.33 -40.94
CA PRO A 16 -25.54 -47.80 -40.96
C PRO A 16 -26.37 -48.19 -39.73
N ASP A 17 -26.18 -49.41 -39.20
CA ASP A 17 -26.89 -49.87 -38.00
C ASP A 17 -26.48 -49.07 -36.75
N VAL A 18 -25.17 -48.83 -36.57
CA VAL A 18 -24.66 -48.00 -35.46
C VAL A 18 -25.16 -46.56 -35.57
N TYR A 19 -25.27 -46.03 -36.80
CA TYR A 19 -25.82 -44.70 -37.03
C TYR A 19 -27.31 -44.63 -36.66
N GLN A 20 -28.11 -45.67 -36.95
CA GLN A 20 -29.52 -45.73 -36.55
C GLN A 20 -29.66 -45.73 -35.02
N GLU A 21 -28.88 -46.53 -34.31
CA GLU A 21 -28.87 -46.57 -32.85
C GLU A 21 -28.40 -45.23 -32.25
N PHE A 22 -27.40 -44.60 -32.85
CA PHE A 22 -26.94 -43.27 -32.46
C PHE A 22 -28.03 -42.20 -32.63
N GLN A 23 -28.77 -42.22 -33.75
CA GLN A 23 -29.91 -41.33 -33.97
C GLN A 23 -31.08 -41.60 -33.02
N ALA A 24 -31.26 -42.86 -32.60
CA ALA A 24 -32.24 -43.26 -31.59
C ALA A 24 -31.85 -42.81 -30.17
N GLY A 25 -30.66 -42.20 -29.97
CA GLY A 25 -30.20 -41.72 -28.68
C GLY A 25 -29.46 -42.76 -27.85
N HIS A 26 -29.17 -43.95 -28.40
CA HIS A 26 -28.49 -45.04 -27.69
C HIS A 26 -26.97 -44.84 -27.59
N PHE A 27 -26.53 -43.60 -27.38
CA PHE A 27 -25.14 -43.21 -27.13
C PHE A 27 -24.94 -42.59 -25.74
N VAL A 28 -26.02 -42.47 -24.96
CA VAL A 28 -26.02 -42.06 -23.56
C VAL A 28 -26.64 -43.17 -22.71
N GLY A 29 -26.15 -43.33 -21.49
CA GLY A 29 -26.68 -44.27 -20.51
C GLY A 29 -27.02 -43.56 -19.21
N GLN A 30 -27.59 -44.29 -18.26
CA GLN A 30 -27.94 -43.77 -16.96
C GLN A 30 -27.34 -44.64 -15.85
N LYS A 31 -26.37 -44.08 -15.10
CA LYS A 31 -25.69 -44.79 -14.00
C LYS A 31 -26.51 -44.79 -12.70
N THR A 32 -27.34 -43.78 -12.49
CA THR A 32 -28.14 -43.61 -11.26
C THR A 32 -29.63 -43.61 -11.59
N ARG A 33 -30.51 -43.91 -10.63
CA ARG A 33 -31.97 -43.80 -10.84
C ARG A 33 -32.49 -42.36 -10.85
N ARG A 34 -31.61 -41.35 -10.78
CA ARG A 34 -32.02 -39.93 -10.74
C ARG A 34 -32.47 -39.43 -12.10
N LYS A 35 -33.60 -38.73 -12.16
CA LYS A 35 -34.06 -38.09 -13.42
C LYS A 35 -33.00 -37.11 -13.94
N PHE A 36 -32.93 -36.95 -15.27
CA PHE A 36 -31.97 -36.06 -15.95
C PHE A 36 -30.48 -36.38 -15.68
N SER A 37 -30.15 -37.64 -15.41
CA SER A 37 -28.76 -38.08 -15.16
C SER A 37 -28.16 -38.92 -16.30
N MET A 38 -28.73 -38.82 -17.51
CA MET A 38 -28.13 -39.48 -18.67
C MET A 38 -26.81 -38.80 -19.03
N MET A 39 -25.80 -39.61 -19.34
CA MET A 39 -24.49 -39.13 -19.74
C MET A 39 -23.92 -40.02 -20.86
N PRO A 40 -23.01 -39.48 -21.68
CA PRO A 40 -22.30 -40.24 -22.70
C PRO A 40 -21.73 -41.57 -22.16
N LEU A 41 -21.87 -42.65 -22.94
CA LEU A 41 -21.44 -43.99 -22.52
C LEU A 41 -19.94 -44.07 -22.21
N ASP A 42 -19.11 -43.27 -22.87
CA ASP A 42 -17.66 -43.18 -22.62
C ASP A 42 -17.36 -42.66 -21.21
N GLN A 43 -18.05 -41.60 -20.78
CA GLN A 43 -17.94 -41.06 -19.41
C GLN A 43 -18.45 -42.06 -18.37
N ILE A 44 -19.51 -42.82 -18.69
CA ILE A 44 -19.98 -43.90 -17.82
C ILE A 44 -18.88 -44.96 -17.68
N HIS A 45 -18.30 -45.41 -18.79
CA HIS A 45 -17.21 -46.38 -18.78
C HIS A 45 -15.98 -45.84 -18.05
N GLU A 46 -15.60 -44.58 -18.26
CA GLU A 46 -14.50 -43.94 -17.54
C GLU A 46 -14.74 -43.97 -16.04
N GLN A 47 -15.92 -43.53 -15.59
CA GLN A 47 -16.28 -43.53 -14.18
C GLN A 47 -16.40 -44.94 -13.58
N LEU A 48 -16.82 -45.94 -14.36
CA LEU A 48 -16.85 -47.33 -13.91
C LEU A 48 -15.43 -47.90 -13.82
N ASN A 49 -14.55 -47.54 -14.76
CA ASN A 49 -13.15 -47.92 -14.76
C ASN A 49 -12.34 -47.19 -13.68
N ASP A 50 -12.77 -46.01 -13.23
CA ASP A 50 -12.10 -45.27 -12.17
C ASP A 50 -12.11 -46.04 -10.84
N TRP A 51 -13.18 -46.80 -10.56
CA TRP A 51 -13.23 -47.73 -9.42
C TRP A 51 -12.22 -48.87 -9.52
N LEU A 52 -11.75 -49.18 -10.74
CA LEU A 52 -10.73 -50.19 -10.99
C LEU A 52 -9.31 -49.59 -10.90
N LYS A 53 -9.14 -48.27 -10.75
CA LYS A 53 -7.85 -47.60 -10.62
C LYS A 53 -7.53 -47.34 -9.14
N ASN A 54 -6.32 -47.70 -8.71
CA ASN A 54 -5.85 -47.41 -7.36
C ASN A 54 -5.42 -45.93 -7.26
N GLU A 55 -5.33 -45.36 -6.05
CA GLU A 55 -4.74 -44.03 -5.78
C GLU A 55 -3.31 -43.85 -6.33
N SER A 56 -2.60 -44.95 -6.61
CA SER A 56 -1.25 -44.95 -7.18
C SER A 56 -1.20 -44.92 -8.72
N GLY A 57 -2.33 -45.00 -9.41
CA GLY A 57 -2.36 -45.22 -10.86
C GLY A 57 -1.85 -46.60 -11.26
N THR A 58 -2.26 -47.09 -12.43
CA THR A 58 -1.91 -48.43 -12.95
C THR A 58 -0.49 -48.50 -13.53
N ILE A 59 0.43 -47.64 -13.09
CA ILE A 59 1.79 -47.52 -13.64
C ILE A 59 2.73 -48.22 -12.65
N GLY A 60 2.84 -49.55 -12.77
CA GLY A 60 3.79 -50.35 -11.98
C GLY A 60 3.44 -51.83 -11.82
N ASN A 61 2.17 -52.21 -11.92
CA ASN A 61 1.71 -53.60 -11.74
C ASN A 61 1.32 -54.32 -13.06
N LEU A 62 1.54 -53.69 -14.21
CA LEU A 62 1.22 -54.27 -15.52
C LEU A 62 2.26 -55.28 -16.03
N ASP A 63 3.42 -55.37 -15.37
CA ASP A 63 4.54 -56.21 -15.81
C ASP A 63 4.45 -57.68 -15.35
N ASP A 64 3.55 -58.01 -14.40
CA ASP A 64 3.25 -59.39 -14.00
C ASP A 64 1.87 -59.84 -14.54
N PRO A 65 1.84 -60.68 -15.60
CA PRO A 65 0.61 -61.19 -16.20
C PRO A 65 -0.30 -61.94 -15.22
N ALA A 66 0.25 -62.55 -14.16
CA ALA A 66 -0.54 -63.28 -13.17
C ALA A 66 -1.27 -62.33 -12.20
N THR A 67 -0.65 -61.21 -11.83
CA THR A 67 -1.26 -60.16 -11.02
C THR A 67 -2.33 -59.42 -11.82
N VAL A 68 -2.05 -59.04 -13.08
CA VAL A 68 -3.04 -58.42 -13.97
C VAL A 68 -4.26 -59.33 -14.15
N ARG A 69 -4.06 -60.64 -14.36
CA ARG A 69 -5.17 -61.59 -14.54
C ARG A 69 -5.99 -61.79 -13.27
N ARG A 70 -5.36 -61.83 -12.08
CA ARG A 70 -6.08 -61.88 -10.80
C ARG A 70 -6.90 -60.62 -10.56
N GLU A 71 -6.33 -59.45 -10.84
CA GLU A 71 -7.01 -58.16 -10.66
C GLU A 71 -8.16 -57.96 -11.65
N GLN A 72 -7.99 -58.34 -12.93
CA GLN A 72 -9.06 -58.25 -13.93
C GLN A 72 -10.27 -59.14 -13.59
N VAL A 73 -10.06 -60.27 -12.91
CA VAL A 73 -11.13 -61.18 -12.52
C VAL A 73 -11.76 -60.79 -11.19
N SER A 74 -10.98 -60.39 -10.19
CA SER A 74 -11.49 -60.13 -8.83
C SER A 74 -12.06 -58.73 -8.65
N ARG A 75 -11.51 -57.70 -9.31
CA ARG A 75 -11.90 -56.29 -9.07
C ARG A 75 -13.31 -55.94 -9.53
N PRO A 76 -13.82 -56.41 -10.68
CA PRO A 76 -15.22 -56.18 -11.05
C PRO A 76 -16.19 -56.72 -9.99
N GLU A 77 -15.86 -57.87 -9.38
CA GLU A 77 -16.69 -58.49 -8.35
C GLU A 77 -16.60 -57.76 -7.00
N MET A 78 -15.42 -57.26 -6.63
CA MET A 78 -15.25 -56.38 -5.47
C MET A 78 -16.02 -55.07 -5.64
N ALA A 79 -15.97 -54.45 -6.83
CA ALA A 79 -16.72 -53.25 -7.14
C ALA A 79 -18.24 -53.48 -7.09
N ARG A 80 -18.71 -54.65 -7.57
CA ARG A 80 -20.11 -55.08 -7.46
C ARG A 80 -20.55 -55.20 -6.00
N LEU A 81 -19.74 -55.86 -5.15
CA LEU A 81 -20.01 -56.01 -3.71
C LEU A 81 -20.06 -54.66 -2.99
N ILE A 82 -19.13 -53.74 -3.28
CA ILE A 82 -19.13 -52.39 -2.71
C ILE A 82 -20.41 -51.64 -3.12
N GLN A 83 -20.82 -51.71 -4.39
CA GLN A 83 -22.06 -51.10 -4.86
C GLN A 83 -23.32 -51.67 -4.19
N GLU A 84 -23.38 -52.98 -3.97
CA GLU A 84 -24.51 -53.60 -3.27
C GLU A 84 -24.60 -53.13 -1.82
N VAL A 85 -23.45 -52.95 -1.16
CA VAL A 85 -23.39 -52.45 0.23
C VAL A 85 -23.75 -50.97 0.29
N GLU A 86 -23.24 -50.13 -0.62
CA GLU A 86 -23.53 -48.68 -0.66
C GLU A 86 -24.94 -48.35 -1.19
N GLY A 87 -25.48 -49.18 -2.08
CA GLY A 87 -26.80 -49.03 -2.72
C GLY A 87 -28.00 -49.39 -1.84
N SER A 88 -27.77 -49.89 -0.63
CA SER A 88 -28.81 -50.28 0.33
C SER A 88 -29.51 -49.10 1.05
N LYS A 89 -29.08 -47.85 0.77
CA LYS A 89 -29.76 -46.63 1.22
C LYS A 89 -30.75 -46.15 0.16
N ASP A 90 -32.00 -45.95 0.56
CA ASP A 90 -33.10 -45.44 -0.27
C ASP A 90 -32.79 -44.01 -0.75
N GLN A 91 -32.10 -43.89 -1.90
CA GLN A 91 -31.69 -42.60 -2.45
C GLN A 91 -32.79 -42.05 -3.39
N SER A 92 -33.31 -40.88 -3.05
CA SER A 92 -34.25 -40.10 -3.86
C SER A 92 -33.86 -40.06 -5.35
N THR A 93 -34.83 -40.27 -6.22
CA THR A 93 -34.69 -40.21 -7.70
C THR A 93 -34.69 -38.78 -8.25
N ARG A 94 -34.73 -37.76 -7.38
CA ARG A 94 -34.77 -36.35 -7.80
C ARG A 94 -33.37 -35.83 -8.13
N HIS A 95 -33.27 -35.05 -9.21
CA HIS A 95 -32.09 -34.23 -9.49
C HIS A 95 -31.97 -33.10 -8.44
N HIS A 96 -30.76 -32.64 -8.14
CA HIS A 96 -30.52 -31.62 -7.10
C HIS A 96 -31.26 -30.29 -7.37
N GLU A 97 -31.50 -29.97 -8.64
CA GLU A 97 -32.26 -28.79 -9.06
C GLU A 97 -33.78 -28.91 -8.89
N GLN A 98 -34.29 -30.13 -8.67
CA GLN A 98 -35.71 -30.37 -8.42
C GLN A 98 -36.09 -30.18 -6.95
N TYR A 99 -35.12 -29.92 -6.07
CA TYR A 99 -35.41 -29.66 -4.66
C TYR A 99 -35.93 -28.22 -4.49
N PRO A 100 -37.01 -28.01 -3.71
CA PRO A 100 -37.58 -26.68 -3.50
C PRO A 100 -36.56 -25.65 -2.99
N GLN A 101 -35.58 -26.08 -2.21
CA GLN A 101 -34.51 -25.21 -1.70
C GLN A 101 -33.65 -24.62 -2.84
N TYR A 102 -33.28 -25.43 -3.83
CA TYR A 102 -32.53 -24.95 -4.99
C TYR A 102 -33.37 -23.99 -5.83
N GLN A 103 -34.64 -24.33 -6.08
CA GLN A 103 -35.55 -23.47 -6.85
C GLN A 103 -35.82 -22.13 -6.16
N LYS A 104 -35.98 -22.14 -4.84
CA LYS A 104 -36.12 -20.92 -4.03
C LYS A 104 -34.87 -20.06 -4.14
N LYS A 105 -33.69 -20.65 -3.94
CA LYS A 105 -32.41 -19.94 -4.06
C LYS A 105 -32.20 -19.36 -5.45
N PHE A 106 -32.47 -20.13 -6.50
CA PHE A 106 -32.38 -19.65 -7.88
C PHE A 106 -33.29 -18.45 -8.14
N LYS A 107 -34.54 -18.50 -7.63
CA LYS A 107 -35.47 -17.37 -7.71
C LYS A 107 -34.94 -16.14 -6.96
N GLU A 108 -34.40 -16.32 -5.76
CA GLU A 108 -33.77 -15.24 -4.98
C GLU A 108 -32.58 -14.63 -5.74
N ASP A 109 -31.71 -15.46 -6.32
CA ASP A 109 -30.56 -15.02 -7.10
C ASP A 109 -30.98 -14.20 -8.34
N VAL A 110 -32.04 -14.61 -9.05
CA VAL A 110 -32.60 -13.85 -10.18
C VAL A 110 -33.18 -12.51 -9.74
N LEU A 111 -33.93 -12.47 -8.64
CA LEU A 111 -34.49 -11.22 -8.12
C LEU A 111 -33.38 -10.26 -7.67
N ASN A 112 -32.34 -10.77 -7.01
CA ASN A 112 -31.18 -9.97 -6.62
C ASN A 112 -30.46 -9.39 -7.84
N LEU A 113 -30.35 -10.14 -8.94
CA LEU A 113 -29.75 -9.65 -10.18
C LEU A 113 -30.58 -8.54 -10.83
N ILE A 114 -31.90 -8.67 -10.84
CA ILE A 114 -32.80 -7.62 -11.34
C ILE A 114 -32.64 -6.35 -10.52
N GLN A 115 -32.68 -6.45 -9.18
CA GLN A 115 -32.50 -5.30 -8.30
C GLN A 115 -31.15 -4.61 -8.53
N ALA A 116 -30.07 -5.38 -8.73
CA ALA A 116 -28.76 -4.81 -9.03
C ALA A 116 -28.75 -3.97 -10.32
N PHE A 117 -29.51 -4.38 -11.36
CA PHE A 117 -29.63 -3.60 -12.59
C PHE A 117 -30.48 -2.33 -12.42
N GLU A 118 -31.46 -2.35 -11.51
CA GLU A 118 -32.25 -1.16 -11.18
C GLU A 118 -31.43 -0.14 -10.37
N ASP A 119 -30.68 -0.62 -9.37
CA ASP A 119 -29.92 0.24 -8.44
C ASP A 119 -28.64 0.83 -9.03
N LEU A 120 -27.94 0.04 -9.86
CA LEU A 120 -26.65 0.43 -10.48
C LEU A 120 -26.82 0.94 -11.92
N GLY A 121 -28.02 0.79 -12.48
CA GLY A 121 -28.26 0.98 -13.91
C GLY A 121 -27.86 -0.23 -14.75
N ASN A 122 -28.26 -0.21 -16.02
CA ASN A 122 -27.98 -1.32 -16.94
C ASN A 122 -26.48 -1.39 -17.25
N PRO A 123 -25.76 -2.45 -16.84
CA PRO A 123 -24.30 -2.54 -17.03
C PRO A 123 -23.89 -2.67 -18.50
N PHE A 124 -24.81 -3.02 -19.40
CA PHE A 124 -24.55 -3.09 -20.84
C PHE A 124 -24.69 -1.74 -21.56
N LEU A 125 -25.19 -0.71 -20.88
CA LEU A 125 -25.25 0.66 -21.40
C LEU A 125 -24.10 1.53 -20.87
N GLU A 126 -23.28 1.01 -19.97
CA GLU A 126 -22.18 1.76 -19.37
C GLU A 126 -20.98 1.79 -20.33
N GLU A 127 -20.64 2.96 -20.85
CA GLU A 127 -19.42 3.20 -21.63
C GLU A 127 -18.21 3.45 -20.70
N SER A 128 -17.90 2.49 -19.83
CA SER A 128 -16.69 2.55 -19.00
C SER A 128 -15.70 1.46 -19.39
N ALA A 129 -14.41 1.78 -19.30
CA ALA A 129 -13.33 0.80 -19.39
C ALA A 129 -13.15 0.01 -18.08
N ASP A 130 -13.89 0.35 -17.04
CA ASP A 130 -13.84 -0.31 -15.74
C ASP A 130 -14.50 -1.68 -15.76
N LEU A 131 -14.01 -2.58 -14.92
CA LEU A 131 -14.62 -3.90 -14.71
C LEU A 131 -15.10 -3.98 -13.27
N LEU A 132 -16.42 -4.07 -13.10
CA LEU A 132 -17.09 -4.02 -11.80
C LEU A 132 -17.81 -5.33 -11.48
N ASP A 133 -17.72 -5.74 -10.22
CA ASP A 133 -18.59 -6.76 -9.63
C ASP A 133 -19.94 -6.16 -9.23
N LEU A 134 -21.04 -6.74 -9.71
CA LEU A 134 -22.39 -6.21 -9.51
C LEU A 134 -22.94 -6.43 -8.10
N ASP A 135 -22.46 -7.44 -7.37
CA ASP A 135 -22.96 -7.73 -6.02
C ASP A 135 -22.44 -6.69 -5.00
N GLN A 136 -21.14 -6.41 -5.04
CA GLN A 136 -20.47 -5.56 -4.03
C GLN A 136 -19.91 -4.25 -4.58
N SER A 137 -20.15 -3.96 -5.86
CA SER A 137 -19.60 -2.80 -6.58
C SER A 137 -18.07 -2.70 -6.47
N ILE A 138 -17.39 -3.86 -6.44
CA ILE A 138 -15.92 -3.94 -6.36
C ILE A 138 -15.33 -3.63 -7.73
N MET A 139 -14.39 -2.68 -7.77
CA MET A 139 -13.64 -2.35 -8.98
C MET A 139 -12.44 -3.27 -9.11
N MET A 140 -12.28 -3.89 -10.29
CA MET A 140 -11.15 -4.77 -10.55
C MET A 140 -9.86 -3.95 -10.77
N PRO A 141 -8.72 -4.39 -10.20
CA PRO A 141 -7.43 -3.79 -10.47
C PRO A 141 -7.00 -3.91 -11.95
N ASP A 142 -6.17 -2.96 -12.43
CA ASP A 142 -5.67 -2.94 -13.80
C ASP A 142 -4.94 -4.23 -14.22
N ASP A 143 -4.21 -4.87 -13.30
CA ASP A 143 -3.53 -6.13 -13.61
C ASP A 143 -4.53 -7.25 -13.93
N VAL A 144 -5.66 -7.30 -13.23
CA VAL A 144 -6.74 -8.25 -13.50
C VAL A 144 -7.47 -7.91 -14.80
N ILE A 145 -7.80 -6.63 -15.01
CA ILE A 145 -8.44 -6.17 -16.26
C ILE A 145 -7.58 -6.54 -17.46
N ASN A 146 -6.28 -6.25 -17.40
CA ASN A 146 -5.34 -6.58 -18.46
C ASN A 146 -5.23 -8.09 -18.69
N ASN A 147 -5.16 -8.89 -17.61
CA ASN A 147 -5.10 -10.34 -17.72
C ASN A 147 -6.35 -10.91 -18.41
N VAL A 148 -7.55 -10.45 -18.02
CA VAL A 148 -8.81 -10.90 -18.63
C VAL A 148 -8.90 -10.49 -20.10
N ARG A 149 -8.59 -9.23 -20.42
CA ARG A 149 -8.64 -8.72 -21.81
C ARG A 149 -7.64 -9.42 -22.72
N LYS A 150 -6.45 -9.77 -22.22
CA LYS A 150 -5.35 -10.34 -23.00
C LYS A 150 -5.22 -11.86 -22.84
N ILE A 151 -6.18 -12.54 -22.19
CA ILE A 151 -6.04 -13.98 -21.89
C ILE A 151 -5.90 -14.82 -23.16
N SER A 152 -6.64 -14.47 -24.22
CA SER A 152 -6.61 -15.17 -25.50
C SER A 152 -5.29 -14.93 -26.24
N SER A 153 -4.78 -13.69 -26.27
CA SER A 153 -3.49 -13.38 -26.90
C SER A 153 -2.34 -14.04 -26.15
N PHE A 154 -2.35 -14.01 -24.82
CA PHE A 154 -1.35 -14.65 -23.99
C PHE A 154 -1.33 -16.18 -24.18
N GLY A 155 -2.51 -16.82 -24.24
CA GLY A 155 -2.63 -18.24 -24.56
C GLY A 155 -2.08 -18.59 -25.94
N ARG A 156 -2.30 -17.72 -26.93
CA ARG A 156 -1.77 -17.88 -28.29
C ARG A 156 -0.25 -17.76 -28.34
N GLU A 157 0.33 -16.83 -27.59
CA GLU A 157 1.78 -16.68 -27.46
C GLU A 157 2.42 -17.91 -26.83
N LEU A 158 1.84 -18.44 -25.75
CA LEU A 158 2.31 -19.68 -25.12
C LEU A 158 2.19 -20.88 -26.05
N TYR A 159 1.10 -20.98 -26.81
CA TYR A 159 0.91 -22.04 -27.80
C TYR A 159 1.96 -21.97 -28.91
N ASN A 160 2.20 -20.78 -29.47
CA ASN A 160 3.22 -20.58 -30.50
C ASN A 160 4.62 -20.90 -29.95
N LYS A 161 4.91 -20.49 -28.71
CA LYS A 161 6.15 -20.83 -28.03
C LYS A 161 6.32 -22.35 -27.88
N PHE A 162 5.27 -23.06 -27.46
CA PHE A 162 5.28 -24.52 -27.37
C PHE A 162 5.61 -25.16 -28.72
N LEU A 163 4.92 -24.74 -29.79
CA LEU A 163 5.16 -25.28 -31.14
C LEU A 163 6.60 -25.03 -31.59
N ASN A 164 7.09 -23.81 -31.43
CA ASN A 164 8.45 -23.45 -31.81
C ASN A 164 9.48 -24.26 -31.03
N GLU A 165 9.40 -24.29 -29.70
CA GLU A 165 10.44 -24.92 -28.86
C GLU A 165 10.46 -26.45 -28.98
N ARG A 166 9.30 -27.09 -29.18
CA ARG A 166 9.16 -28.56 -29.10
C ARG A 166 8.90 -29.25 -30.43
N VAL A 167 8.21 -28.60 -31.36
CA VAL A 167 7.82 -29.21 -32.64
C VAL A 167 8.78 -28.78 -33.74
N PHE A 168 9.02 -27.47 -33.88
CA PHE A 168 9.84 -26.94 -34.98
C PHE A 168 11.34 -26.94 -34.65
N ASP A 169 11.74 -26.34 -33.54
CA ASP A 169 13.16 -26.20 -33.16
C ASP A 169 13.71 -27.42 -32.39
N GLN A 170 12.82 -28.23 -31.81
CA GLN A 170 13.15 -29.42 -30.99
C GLN A 170 14.20 -29.17 -29.88
N LYS A 171 14.23 -27.95 -29.33
CA LYS A 171 15.14 -27.53 -28.26
C LYS A 171 14.78 -28.13 -26.91
N VAL A 172 13.52 -28.50 -26.73
CA VAL A 172 12.95 -29.00 -25.48
C VAL A 172 12.24 -30.33 -25.76
N PRO A 173 12.46 -31.39 -24.98
CA PRO A 173 11.72 -32.64 -25.12
C PRO A 173 10.20 -32.42 -25.05
N PHE A 174 9.45 -33.10 -25.91
CA PHE A 174 7.99 -32.98 -25.97
C PHE A 174 7.31 -33.30 -24.62
N ASN A 175 7.90 -34.23 -23.85
CA ASN A 175 7.36 -34.75 -22.59
C ASN A 175 7.74 -33.91 -21.37
N GLU A 176 8.51 -32.82 -21.53
CA GLU A 176 8.90 -31.97 -20.42
C GLU A 176 7.71 -31.16 -19.88
N THR A 177 7.59 -31.11 -18.55
CA THR A 177 6.46 -30.50 -17.85
C THR A 177 6.29 -29.03 -18.23
N LEU A 178 5.05 -28.62 -18.49
CA LEU A 178 4.73 -27.21 -18.70
C LEU A 178 4.66 -26.49 -17.35
N LYS A 179 5.26 -25.30 -17.27
CA LYS A 179 5.08 -24.42 -16.12
C LYS A 179 3.67 -23.84 -16.14
N GLU A 180 2.96 -24.02 -15.04
CA GLU A 180 1.66 -23.40 -14.83
C GLU A 180 1.83 -21.88 -14.77
N VAL A 181 1.01 -21.16 -15.55
CA VAL A 181 0.99 -19.70 -15.48
C VAL A 181 -0.05 -19.27 -14.47
N ASN A 182 0.41 -18.84 -13.31
CA ASN A 182 -0.43 -18.25 -12.28
C ASN A 182 -0.83 -16.82 -12.67
N LEU A 183 -1.87 -16.70 -13.51
CA LEU A 183 -2.50 -15.41 -13.81
C LEU A 183 -3.41 -15.01 -12.64
N ARG A 184 -3.21 -13.80 -12.14
CA ARG A 184 -4.08 -13.22 -11.13
C ARG A 184 -5.43 -12.87 -11.76
N LEU A 185 -6.51 -13.45 -11.25
CA LEU A 185 -7.88 -13.23 -11.73
C LEU A 185 -8.81 -12.79 -10.58
N PHE A 186 -10.11 -12.72 -10.83
CA PHE A 186 -11.13 -12.18 -9.91
C PHE A 186 -11.00 -12.69 -8.45
N LYS A 187 -10.81 -14.02 -8.26
CA LYS A 187 -10.70 -14.65 -6.94
C LYS A 187 -9.48 -14.20 -6.12
N ASP A 188 -8.45 -13.69 -6.79
CA ASP A 188 -7.20 -13.26 -6.14
C ASP A 188 -7.20 -11.78 -5.77
N VAL A 189 -8.24 -11.03 -6.13
CA VAL A 189 -8.45 -9.64 -5.68
C VAL A 189 -8.77 -9.60 -4.18
N LEU A 190 -9.46 -10.64 -3.67
CA LEU A 190 -9.84 -10.75 -2.26
C LEU A 190 -8.70 -11.27 -1.35
N LYS A 191 -7.60 -11.78 -1.91
CA LYS A 191 -6.46 -12.31 -1.14
C LYS A 191 -5.42 -11.21 -0.91
N SER A 192 -4.99 -11.01 0.33
CA SER A 192 -3.97 -10.01 0.67
C SER A 192 -2.57 -10.44 0.21
N LYS A 193 -1.74 -9.49 -0.26
CA LYS A 193 -0.33 -9.73 -0.61
C LYS A 193 0.52 -9.77 0.67
N SER A 194 1.29 -10.84 0.89
CA SER A 194 2.33 -10.88 1.94
C SER A 194 3.64 -10.26 1.45
N LYS A 195 4.31 -9.44 2.28
CA LYS A 195 5.66 -8.91 1.98
C LYS A 195 6.72 -10.01 2.05
N SER A 196 7.72 -9.95 1.17
CA SER A 196 8.80 -10.94 1.06
C SER A 196 9.87 -10.75 2.15
N THR A 197 9.91 -11.64 3.15
CA THR A 197 10.90 -11.72 4.23
C THR A 197 12.35 -11.90 3.76
N LYS A 198 12.56 -12.43 2.54
CA LYS A 198 13.89 -12.78 2.02
C LYS A 198 14.78 -11.56 1.70
N ALA A 199 14.18 -10.46 1.25
CA ALA A 199 14.92 -9.25 0.88
C ALA A 199 15.49 -8.52 2.11
N THR A 200 14.69 -8.39 3.18
CA THR A 200 15.09 -7.77 4.45
C THR A 200 16.29 -8.48 5.08
N ILE A 201 16.29 -9.83 5.08
CA ILE A 201 17.39 -10.62 5.62
C ILE A 201 18.71 -10.35 4.86
N SER A 202 18.65 -10.15 3.55
CA SER A 202 19.85 -9.89 2.74
C SER A 202 20.46 -8.51 3.04
N ALA A 203 19.62 -7.48 3.23
CA ALA A 203 20.07 -6.13 3.54
C ALA A 203 20.78 -6.07 4.91
N LEU A 204 20.20 -6.72 5.92
CA LEU A 204 20.79 -6.78 7.27
C LEU A 204 22.16 -7.46 7.30
N LYS A 205 22.35 -8.50 6.48
CA LYS A 205 23.65 -9.19 6.36
C LYS A 205 24.73 -8.29 5.76
N ASP A 206 24.38 -7.52 4.73
CA ASP A 206 25.31 -6.58 4.06
C ASP A 206 25.75 -5.45 5.02
N GLU A 207 24.81 -4.87 5.75
CA GLU A 207 25.09 -3.82 6.74
C GLU A 207 26.02 -4.32 7.86
N HIS A 208 25.75 -5.50 8.41
CA HIS A 208 26.60 -6.13 9.43
C HIS A 208 28.02 -6.42 8.90
N SER A 209 28.14 -6.86 7.65
CA SER A 209 29.44 -7.10 7.02
C SER A 209 30.25 -5.82 6.90
N LYS A 210 29.63 -4.71 6.47
CA LYS A 210 30.30 -3.40 6.34
C LYS A 210 30.77 -2.85 7.68
N ALA A 211 29.93 -2.95 8.71
CA ALA A 211 30.29 -2.51 10.07
C ALA A 211 31.52 -3.28 10.59
N SER A 212 31.52 -4.60 10.40
CA SER A 212 32.64 -5.47 10.81
C SER A 212 33.92 -5.12 10.05
N HIS A 213 33.81 -4.84 8.74
CA HIS A 213 34.96 -4.45 7.92
C HIS A 213 35.59 -3.13 8.33
N LEU A 214 34.78 -2.12 8.63
CA LEU A 214 35.23 -0.82 9.14
C LEU A 214 35.98 -0.96 10.46
N LEU A 215 35.43 -1.74 11.39
CA LEU A 215 36.06 -1.95 12.71
C LEU A 215 37.41 -2.67 12.58
N LEU A 216 37.48 -3.70 11.75
CA LEU A 216 38.72 -4.44 11.48
C LEU A 216 39.76 -3.61 10.73
N ALA A 217 39.31 -2.72 9.83
CA ALA A 217 40.20 -1.75 9.17
C ALA A 217 40.82 -0.78 10.19
N ALA A 218 40.01 -0.23 11.08
CA ALA A 218 40.47 0.67 12.14
C ALA A 218 41.46 -0.04 13.10
N GLN A 219 41.11 -1.25 13.56
CA GLN A 219 41.98 -2.07 14.41
C GLN A 219 43.28 -2.47 13.71
N GLY A 220 43.24 -2.69 12.40
CA GLY A 220 44.40 -3.02 11.57
C GLY A 220 45.30 -1.83 11.24
N GLY A 221 45.06 -0.65 11.83
CA GLY A 221 45.90 0.53 11.68
C GLY A 221 45.66 1.32 10.39
N ARG A 222 44.53 1.10 9.69
CA ARG A 222 44.14 1.96 8.57
C ARG A 222 43.59 3.28 9.10
N PRO A 223 44.01 4.44 8.55
CA PRO A 223 43.43 5.72 8.93
C PRO A 223 41.97 5.77 8.49
N ILE A 224 41.05 5.99 9.43
CA ILE A 224 39.64 6.19 9.14
C ILE A 224 39.36 7.69 9.11
N SER A 225 39.21 8.22 7.90
CA SER A 225 38.89 9.64 7.66
C SER A 225 37.48 9.99 8.14
N ASP A 226 37.26 11.26 8.46
CA ASP A 226 35.93 11.77 8.77
C ASP A 226 35.04 11.75 7.51
N ASP A 227 35.64 11.91 6.33
CA ASP A 227 35.00 11.82 5.02
C ASP A 227 34.30 10.47 4.81
N LEU A 228 34.90 9.38 5.31
CA LEU A 228 34.28 8.05 5.25
C LEU A 228 32.92 8.01 5.96
N PHE A 229 32.78 8.72 7.07
CA PHE A 229 31.52 8.83 7.81
C PHE A 229 30.53 9.84 7.19
N GLY A 230 30.94 10.56 6.15
CA GLY A 230 30.04 11.29 5.25
C GLY A 230 29.21 10.38 4.35
N HIS A 231 29.64 9.12 4.15
CA HIS A 231 28.89 8.12 3.40
C HIS A 231 27.94 7.30 4.29
N GLU A 232 26.78 6.95 3.75
CA GLU A 232 25.82 6.06 4.42
C GLU A 232 26.12 4.58 4.17
N SER A 233 25.71 3.70 5.08
CA SER A 233 25.96 2.25 4.95
C SER A 233 25.21 1.61 3.77
N SER A 234 24.08 2.20 3.38
CA SER A 234 23.23 1.73 2.30
C SER A 234 22.53 2.91 1.60
N LYS A 235 21.82 2.64 0.49
CA LYS A 235 20.98 3.64 -0.19
C LYS A 235 19.85 4.19 0.68
N PHE A 236 19.50 3.47 1.75
CA PHE A 236 18.49 3.84 2.72
C PHE A 236 19.18 4.09 4.06
N PRO A 237 19.35 5.36 4.50
CA PRO A 237 20.01 5.70 5.74
C PRO A 237 19.29 5.03 6.91
N PRO A 238 19.97 4.16 7.69
CA PRO A 238 19.34 3.45 8.80
C PRO A 238 18.76 4.37 9.88
N ALA A 239 19.35 5.56 10.04
CA ALA A 239 18.89 6.58 10.98
C ALA A 239 17.55 7.25 10.58
N LEU A 240 17.17 7.16 9.30
CA LEU A 240 15.97 7.81 8.74
C LEU A 240 14.97 6.82 8.15
N THR A 241 15.32 5.54 8.01
CA THR A 241 14.42 4.56 7.39
C THR A 241 14.61 3.16 7.93
N LYS A 242 13.54 2.37 7.79
CA LYS A 242 13.55 0.91 7.89
C LYS A 242 13.12 0.33 6.55
N ASP A 243 14.04 -0.32 5.85
CA ASP A 243 13.79 -0.91 4.52
C ASP A 243 13.24 0.10 3.50
N GLY A 244 13.72 1.36 3.53
CA GLY A 244 13.26 2.44 2.65
C GLY A 244 11.91 3.06 3.05
N VAL A 245 11.30 2.61 4.14
CA VAL A 245 10.11 3.23 4.75
C VAL A 245 10.57 4.21 5.83
N ILE A 246 10.04 5.43 5.82
CA ILE A 246 10.34 6.46 6.84
C ILE A 246 9.88 6.02 8.23
N TYR A 247 10.58 6.48 9.26
CA TYR A 247 10.08 6.37 10.62
C TYR A 247 9.01 7.44 10.88
N HIS A 248 8.02 7.08 11.68
CA HIS A 248 7.01 8.02 12.16
C HIS A 248 7.27 8.35 13.63
N SER A 249 6.89 9.56 14.04
CA SER A 249 6.88 9.97 15.44
C SER A 249 5.44 10.19 15.93
N THR A 250 5.24 10.10 17.24
CA THR A 250 3.93 10.29 17.85
C THR A 250 3.65 11.79 18.00
N LYS A 251 2.71 12.34 17.20
CA LYS A 251 2.35 13.77 17.25
C LYS A 251 1.92 14.24 18.65
N SER A 252 1.25 13.39 19.43
CA SER A 252 0.76 13.75 20.77
C SER A 252 1.86 14.01 21.80
N GLU A 253 3.07 13.48 21.62
CA GLU A 253 4.20 13.77 22.51
C GLU A 253 4.58 15.26 22.51
N MET A 254 4.28 15.98 21.43
CA MET A 254 4.52 17.43 21.34
C MET A 254 3.59 18.21 22.27
N LEU A 255 2.36 17.73 22.51
CA LEU A 255 1.43 18.39 23.42
C LEU A 255 1.98 18.41 24.85
N ASP A 256 2.61 17.31 25.30
CA ASP A 256 3.25 17.26 26.62
C ASP A 256 4.34 18.34 26.78
N CYS A 257 4.98 18.75 25.68
CA CYS A 257 6.01 19.78 25.69
C CYS A 257 5.44 21.21 25.62
N LEU A 258 4.27 21.40 25.02
CA LEU A 258 3.63 22.70 24.79
C LEU A 258 2.63 23.11 25.88
N CYS A 259 2.13 22.15 26.67
CA CYS A 259 1.08 22.43 27.65
C CYS A 259 1.63 22.96 28.98
N VAL A 260 1.23 24.18 29.36
CA VAL A 260 0.98 24.51 30.76
C VAL A 260 -0.48 24.11 31.03
N GLN A 261 -0.73 23.16 31.94
CA GLN A 261 -2.07 22.67 32.23
C GLN A 261 -2.90 23.73 32.99
N GLU A 262 -3.47 24.69 32.27
CA GLU A 262 -4.58 25.48 32.79
C GLU A 262 -5.89 24.97 32.20
N LYS A 263 -6.83 24.58 33.07
CA LYS A 263 -8.21 24.28 32.68
C LYS A 263 -8.87 25.60 32.26
N GLN A 264 -8.82 25.92 30.97
CA GLN A 264 -9.67 26.97 30.43
C GLN A 264 -11.10 26.45 30.27
N VAL A 265 -12.07 27.23 30.75
CA VAL A 265 -13.49 27.02 30.44
C VAL A 265 -13.70 27.44 28.99
N ALA A 266 -14.14 26.51 28.15
CA ALA A 266 -14.42 26.79 26.75
C ALA A 266 -15.54 27.85 26.65
N PRO A 267 -15.34 28.99 25.97
CA PRO A 267 -16.40 29.96 25.74
C PRO A 267 -17.52 29.36 24.88
N ASP A 268 -18.71 29.96 24.93
CA ASP A 268 -19.76 29.62 23.99
C ASP A 268 -19.36 30.04 22.57
N THR A 269 -19.69 29.21 21.57
CA THR A 269 -19.21 29.36 20.19
C THR A 269 -20.37 29.33 19.22
N THR A 270 -20.32 30.15 18.18
CA THR A 270 -21.37 30.23 17.14
C THR A 270 -21.05 29.36 15.92
N CYS A 271 -19.80 28.96 15.75
CA CYS A 271 -19.31 28.16 14.63
C CYS A 271 -18.64 26.87 15.12
N ALA A 272 -18.82 25.78 14.37
CA ALA A 272 -18.05 24.54 14.50
C ALA A 272 -17.34 24.22 13.19
N LEU A 273 -16.04 23.94 13.25
CA LEU A 273 -15.25 23.49 12.10
C LEU A 273 -14.88 22.03 12.32
N LEU A 274 -15.16 21.18 11.34
CA LEU A 274 -14.99 19.74 11.43
C LEU A 274 -13.98 19.27 10.40
N ASP A 275 -13.04 18.45 10.85
CA ASP A 275 -12.33 17.52 9.97
C ASP A 275 -13.31 16.39 9.59
N GLY A 276 -13.81 16.45 8.36
CA GLY A 276 -14.80 15.52 7.85
C GLY A 276 -14.30 14.08 7.81
N ALA A 277 -13.01 13.85 7.55
CA ALA A 277 -12.43 12.52 7.54
C ALA A 277 -12.41 11.90 8.96
N VAL A 278 -12.11 12.71 9.98
CA VAL A 278 -12.20 12.29 11.39
C VAL A 278 -13.65 11.98 11.78
N VAL A 279 -14.61 12.80 11.35
CA VAL A 279 -16.04 12.56 11.60
C VAL A 279 -16.50 11.26 10.94
N VAL A 280 -16.11 10.99 9.68
CA VAL A 280 -16.41 9.73 8.99
C VAL A 280 -15.80 8.50 9.69
N GLN A 281 -14.61 8.65 10.28
CA GLN A 281 -13.98 7.57 11.02
C GLN A 281 -14.68 7.30 12.37
N MET A 282 -15.16 8.35 13.03
CA MET A 282 -15.92 8.27 14.28
C MET A 282 -17.33 7.71 14.08
N LEU A 283 -18.03 8.18 13.04
CA LEU A 283 -19.39 7.81 12.71
C LEU A 283 -19.39 6.54 11.85
N ARG A 284 -19.33 5.38 12.49
CA ARG A 284 -19.48 4.12 11.75
C ARG A 284 -20.92 3.95 11.26
N PRO A 285 -21.14 3.33 10.08
CA PRO A 285 -22.46 3.22 9.47
C PRO A 285 -23.50 2.35 10.19
N LYS A 286 -23.19 1.79 11.38
CA LYS A 286 -24.12 1.02 12.23
C LYS A 286 -25.05 0.09 11.42
N ASN A 287 -26.34 0.43 11.32
CA ASN A 287 -27.39 -0.36 10.67
C ASN A 287 -27.74 0.13 9.25
N SER A 288 -27.03 1.12 8.72
CA SER A 288 -27.22 1.65 7.37
C SER A 288 -26.93 0.56 6.33
N THR A 289 -27.85 0.38 5.38
CA THR A 289 -27.69 -0.62 4.32
C THR A 289 -26.96 -0.03 3.12
N THR A 290 -27.28 1.22 2.77
CA THR A 290 -26.69 1.98 1.66
C THR A 290 -25.94 3.21 2.15
N PHE A 291 -25.07 3.79 1.31
CA PHE A 291 -24.43 5.07 1.64
C PHE A 291 -25.43 6.21 1.78
N GLY A 292 -26.57 6.16 1.09
CA GLY A 292 -27.69 7.09 1.28
C GLY A 292 -28.24 7.05 2.70
N ASP A 293 -28.51 5.84 3.23
CA ASP A 293 -28.94 5.66 4.62
C ASP A 293 -27.90 6.22 5.60
N TYR A 294 -26.61 6.01 5.31
CA TYR A 294 -25.52 6.54 6.15
C TYR A 294 -25.49 8.07 6.15
N CYS A 295 -25.63 8.70 4.99
CA CYS A 295 -25.69 10.15 4.88
C CYS A 295 -26.89 10.72 5.64
N ALA A 296 -28.07 10.11 5.50
CA ALA A 296 -29.33 10.56 6.10
C ALA A 296 -29.41 10.34 7.61
N ASP A 297 -29.16 9.09 8.05
CA ASP A 297 -29.51 8.62 9.39
C ASP A 297 -28.34 8.73 10.37
N VAL A 298 -27.11 8.88 9.87
CA VAL A 298 -25.91 8.90 10.71
C VAL A 298 -25.19 10.25 10.58
N PHE A 299 -24.70 10.59 9.38
CA PHE A 299 -23.84 11.75 9.21
C PHE A 299 -24.60 13.07 9.36
N LEU A 300 -25.74 13.22 8.68
CA LEU A 300 -26.57 14.42 8.78
C LEU A 300 -27.10 14.62 10.21
N GLN A 301 -27.54 13.57 10.90
CA GLN A 301 -28.03 13.68 12.27
C GLN A 301 -26.97 14.22 13.25
N TYR A 302 -25.70 13.84 13.04
CA TYR A 302 -24.58 14.40 13.80
C TYR A 302 -24.41 15.90 13.56
N VAL A 303 -24.47 16.35 12.30
CA VAL A 303 -24.37 17.76 11.93
C VAL A 303 -25.55 18.57 12.48
N LEU A 304 -26.78 18.08 12.32
CA LEU A 304 -27.99 18.71 12.86
C LEU A 304 -27.95 18.84 14.38
N THR A 305 -27.36 17.87 15.08
CA THR A 305 -27.18 17.94 16.53
C THR A 305 -26.27 19.10 16.93
N MET A 306 -25.21 19.38 16.18
CA MET A 306 -24.37 20.56 16.43
C MET A 306 -25.08 21.87 16.11
N LEU A 307 -25.86 21.92 15.04
CA LEU A 307 -26.66 23.09 14.66
C LEU A 307 -27.74 23.48 15.69
N LYS A 308 -28.06 22.62 16.67
CA LYS A 308 -28.89 23.01 17.82
C LYS A 308 -28.25 24.12 18.65
N THR A 309 -26.92 24.15 18.73
CA THR A 309 -26.16 25.11 19.53
C THR A 309 -25.33 26.07 18.67
N LYS A 310 -25.00 25.68 17.44
CA LYS A 310 -24.14 26.45 16.53
C LYS A 310 -24.95 27.04 15.39
N ASP A 311 -24.59 28.22 14.92
CA ASP A 311 -25.23 28.88 13.78
C ASP A 311 -24.61 28.43 12.45
N ARG A 312 -23.33 28.06 12.49
CA ARG A 312 -22.57 27.62 11.32
C ARG A 312 -21.80 26.33 11.62
N VAL A 313 -21.84 25.38 10.70
CA VAL A 313 -21.00 24.18 10.73
C VAL A 313 -20.24 24.07 9.42
N ASP A 314 -18.91 24.02 9.47
CA ASP A 314 -18.06 23.78 8.32
C ASP A 314 -17.53 22.35 8.34
N ILE A 315 -17.73 21.62 7.24
CA ILE A 315 -17.25 20.25 7.05
C ILE A 315 -16.15 20.30 5.99
N VAL A 316 -14.91 20.05 6.42
CA VAL A 316 -13.72 20.13 5.57
C VAL A 316 -13.18 18.72 5.32
N PHE A 317 -13.09 18.33 4.06
CA PHE A 317 -12.58 17.03 3.62
C PHE A 317 -11.20 17.15 2.97
N ASP A 318 -10.41 16.08 3.06
CA ASP A 318 -9.20 15.93 2.25
C ASP A 318 -9.54 15.84 0.76
N VAL A 319 -8.65 16.36 -0.08
CA VAL A 319 -8.68 16.17 -1.53
C VAL A 319 -7.61 15.16 -1.92
N TYR A 320 -8.01 14.01 -2.48
CA TYR A 320 -7.04 12.99 -2.88
C TYR A 320 -6.54 13.27 -4.30
N LYS A 321 -5.34 13.83 -4.41
CA LYS A 321 -4.70 14.14 -5.70
C LYS A 321 -3.76 13.00 -6.15
N ASP A 322 -3.81 12.69 -7.43
CA ASP A 322 -2.82 11.82 -8.06
C ASP A 322 -1.44 12.53 -8.07
N ASN A 323 -0.37 11.76 -7.92
CA ASN A 323 1.01 12.27 -7.82
C ASN A 323 1.30 13.17 -6.60
N SER A 324 0.49 13.15 -5.54
CA SER A 324 0.85 13.81 -4.26
C SER A 324 2.00 13.09 -3.55
N LEU A 325 2.81 13.80 -2.76
CA LEU A 325 3.78 13.23 -1.82
C LEU A 325 3.14 12.20 -0.88
N LYS A 326 1.90 12.43 -0.46
CA LYS A 326 1.18 11.54 0.46
C LYS A 326 0.61 10.30 -0.23
N SER A 327 0.54 10.25 -1.56
CA SER A 327 0.02 9.09 -2.29
C SER A 327 0.83 7.81 -1.99
N GLY A 328 2.16 7.90 -2.02
CA GLY A 328 3.06 6.78 -1.72
C GLY A 328 2.97 6.31 -0.26
N ILE A 329 2.84 7.24 0.69
CA ILE A 329 2.67 6.94 2.12
C ILE A 329 1.32 6.26 2.38
N ARG A 330 0.25 6.69 1.69
CA ARG A 330 -1.08 6.06 1.78
C ARG A 330 -1.04 4.59 1.32
N GLN A 331 -0.28 4.26 0.27
CA GLN A 331 -0.09 2.87 -0.18
C GLN A 331 0.57 1.98 0.89
N GLN A 332 1.33 2.55 1.83
CA GLN A 332 1.97 1.79 2.92
C GLN A 332 1.03 1.49 4.09
N ARG A 333 -0.10 2.19 4.23
CA ARG A 333 -1.07 2.06 5.35
C ARG A 333 -1.95 0.79 5.27
N GLY A 334 -1.69 -0.08 4.31
CA GLY A 334 -2.34 -1.39 4.14
C GLY A 334 -3.20 -1.47 2.89
N THR A 335 -3.70 -2.67 2.60
CA THR A 335 -4.55 -2.93 1.44
C THR A 335 -6.03 -2.82 1.80
N GLY A 336 -6.81 -2.20 0.93
CA GLY A 336 -8.26 -2.22 0.95
C GLY A 336 -8.82 -2.59 -0.41
N ILE A 337 -10.14 -2.76 -0.50
CA ILE A 337 -10.82 -3.09 -1.77
C ILE A 337 -11.49 -1.82 -2.28
N ARG A 338 -11.16 -1.45 -3.52
CA ARG A 338 -11.80 -0.35 -4.22
C ARG A 338 -13.27 -0.68 -4.49
N ARG A 339 -14.17 0.21 -4.10
CA ARG A 339 -15.62 0.08 -4.28
C ARG A 339 -16.20 1.39 -4.76
N ARG A 340 -17.01 1.35 -5.82
CA ARG A 340 -17.75 2.53 -6.29
C ARG A 340 -18.71 3.01 -5.19
N VAL A 341 -18.72 4.30 -4.91
CA VAL A 341 -19.60 4.89 -3.89
C VAL A 341 -20.66 5.74 -4.58
N THR A 342 -21.92 5.39 -4.38
CA THR A 342 -23.11 6.18 -4.74
C THR A 342 -24.11 6.07 -3.59
N LEU A 343 -25.12 6.94 -3.53
CA LEU A 343 -26.19 6.82 -2.53
C LEU A 343 -26.89 5.45 -2.51
N SER A 344 -27.01 4.75 -3.65
CA SER A 344 -27.64 3.42 -3.75
C SER A 344 -26.71 2.26 -3.40
N THR A 345 -25.38 2.44 -3.45
CA THR A 345 -24.44 1.33 -3.20
C THR A 345 -24.51 0.84 -1.75
N LYS A 346 -24.45 -0.49 -1.58
CA LYS A 346 -24.38 -1.14 -0.27
C LYS A 346 -23.09 -0.83 0.48
N ILE A 347 -23.22 -0.59 1.78
CA ILE A 347 -22.08 -0.33 2.66
C ILE A 347 -21.22 -1.59 2.82
N PRO A 348 -19.88 -1.47 2.78
CA PRO A 348 -18.99 -2.59 3.04
C PRO A 348 -19.04 -3.07 4.49
N GLY A 349 -19.04 -4.39 4.67
CA GLY A 349 -18.98 -4.99 6.01
C GLY A 349 -17.71 -4.64 6.81
N ASN A 350 -16.59 -4.30 6.14
CA ASN A 350 -15.37 -3.84 6.78
C ASN A 350 -15.09 -2.34 6.47
N TRP A 351 -15.71 -1.47 7.26
CA TRP A 351 -15.55 0.00 7.15
C TRP A 351 -14.09 0.45 7.24
N ALA A 352 -13.31 -0.12 8.16
CA ALA A 352 -11.91 0.24 8.34
C ALA A 352 -11.05 -0.09 7.12
N SER A 353 -11.30 -1.22 6.46
CA SER A 353 -10.61 -1.59 5.22
C SER A 353 -11.06 -0.73 4.05
N PHE A 354 -12.33 -0.32 4.01
CA PHE A 354 -12.87 0.56 2.97
C PHE A 354 -12.21 1.94 3.01
N LEU A 355 -12.07 2.53 4.20
CA LEU A 355 -11.41 3.84 4.42
C LEU A 355 -9.89 3.82 4.18
N ARG A 356 -9.27 2.67 3.92
CA ARG A 356 -7.84 2.60 3.52
C ARG A 356 -7.62 2.95 2.05
N VAL A 357 -8.67 2.89 1.22
CA VAL A 357 -8.58 3.20 -0.21
C VAL A 357 -8.90 4.68 -0.42
N SER A 358 -7.97 5.42 -1.03
CA SER A 358 -8.11 6.87 -1.27
C SER A 358 -9.32 7.22 -2.12
N GLN A 359 -9.55 6.48 -3.19
CA GLN A 359 -10.67 6.72 -4.11
C GLN A 359 -12.03 6.49 -3.43
N ASN A 360 -12.13 5.45 -2.58
CA ASN A 360 -13.35 5.21 -1.79
C ASN A 360 -13.68 6.40 -0.88
N LYS A 361 -12.66 6.96 -0.22
CA LYS A 361 -12.83 8.14 0.64
C LYS A 361 -13.23 9.36 -0.18
N GLN A 362 -12.57 9.60 -1.31
CA GLN A 362 -12.87 10.73 -2.17
C GLN A 362 -14.31 10.71 -2.68
N GLU A 363 -14.77 9.56 -3.21
CA GLU A 363 -16.17 9.41 -3.65
C GLU A 363 -17.14 9.54 -2.47
N LEU A 364 -16.86 8.92 -1.32
CA LEU A 364 -17.69 9.10 -0.13
C LEU A 364 -17.81 10.56 0.29
N PHE A 365 -16.72 11.32 0.26
CA PHE A 365 -16.73 12.74 0.62
C PHE A 365 -17.56 13.55 -0.39
N ILE A 366 -17.44 13.25 -1.69
CA ILE A 366 -18.27 13.85 -2.74
C ILE A 366 -19.76 13.58 -2.48
N GLU A 367 -20.13 12.32 -2.23
CA GLU A 367 -21.52 11.90 -1.99
C GLU A 367 -22.09 12.57 -0.73
N ILE A 368 -21.33 12.65 0.38
CA ILE A 368 -21.76 13.38 1.58
C ILE A 368 -21.98 14.86 1.28
N SER A 369 -21.03 15.50 0.60
CA SER A 369 -21.12 16.93 0.25
C SER A 369 -22.30 17.23 -0.65
N GLN A 370 -22.56 16.38 -1.66
CA GLN A 370 -23.71 16.51 -2.55
C GLN A 370 -25.03 16.28 -1.81
N TYR A 371 -25.08 15.28 -0.93
CA TYR A 371 -26.27 15.02 -0.10
C TYR A 371 -26.60 16.21 0.80
N MET A 372 -25.60 16.90 1.38
CA MET A 372 -25.86 18.10 2.19
C MET A 372 -26.60 19.19 1.41
N LYS A 373 -26.38 19.31 0.09
CA LYS A 373 -27.06 20.29 -0.77
C LYS A 373 -28.58 20.08 -0.80
N THR A 374 -29.07 18.87 -0.58
CA THR A 374 -30.50 18.55 -0.62
C THR A 374 -31.23 18.81 0.71
N VAL A 375 -30.50 19.23 1.75
CA VAL A 375 -31.05 19.39 3.10
C VAL A 375 -31.67 20.78 3.28
N THR A 376 -32.85 20.83 3.90
CA THR A 376 -33.46 22.09 4.35
C THR A 376 -33.08 22.36 5.80
N LEU A 377 -32.53 23.54 6.08
CA LEU A 377 -32.09 23.94 7.42
C LEU A 377 -33.06 24.94 8.08
N PRO A 378 -33.11 24.99 9.42
CA PRO A 378 -33.82 26.05 10.14
C PRO A 378 -33.27 27.44 9.82
N ALA A 379 -34.11 28.47 9.97
CA ALA A 379 -33.72 29.85 9.72
C ALA A 379 -32.49 30.28 10.54
N GLY A 380 -31.55 30.96 9.89
CA GLY A 380 -30.30 31.44 10.51
C GLY A 380 -29.19 30.38 10.62
N LYS A 381 -29.47 29.11 10.34
CA LYS A 381 -28.48 28.03 10.37
C LYS A 381 -27.82 27.84 9.01
N ARG A 382 -26.53 27.52 9.02
CA ARG A 382 -25.71 27.33 7.82
C ARG A 382 -24.81 26.11 7.90
N ILE A 383 -24.66 25.40 6.78
CA ILE A 383 -23.61 24.40 6.57
C ILE A 383 -22.71 24.90 5.44
N VAL A 384 -21.40 24.87 5.65
CA VAL A 384 -20.40 25.02 4.59
C VAL A 384 -19.72 23.67 4.42
N CYS A 385 -19.63 23.14 3.21
CA CYS A 385 -19.04 21.83 3.00
C CYS A 385 -18.10 21.85 1.79
N THR A 386 -16.90 21.31 1.94
CA THR A 386 -15.95 21.22 0.83
C THR A 386 -16.38 20.17 -0.19
N LEU A 387 -16.24 20.46 -1.48
CA LEU A 387 -16.44 19.52 -2.57
C LEU A 387 -15.21 19.57 -3.47
N LEU A 388 -14.28 18.64 -3.28
CA LEU A 388 -12.95 18.70 -3.93
C LEU A 388 -12.31 20.08 -3.71
N GLU A 389 -11.92 20.79 -4.76
CA GLU A 389 -11.31 22.14 -4.66
C GLU A 389 -12.35 23.26 -4.44
N GLU A 390 -13.64 22.94 -4.55
CA GLU A 390 -14.74 23.88 -4.37
C GLU A 390 -15.33 23.82 -2.95
N CYS A 391 -16.26 24.74 -2.67
CA CYS A 391 -17.09 24.77 -1.46
C CYS A 391 -18.56 24.92 -1.82
N LEU A 392 -19.40 24.33 -0.99
CA LEU A 392 -20.86 24.39 -1.04
C LEU A 392 -21.35 25.14 0.19
N VAL A 393 -22.46 25.85 0.09
CA VAL A 393 -23.16 26.44 1.24
C VAL A 393 -24.64 26.08 1.22
N VAL A 394 -25.18 25.76 2.39
CA VAL A 394 -26.59 25.43 2.61
C VAL A 394 -27.14 26.37 3.70
N PRO A 395 -28.22 27.13 3.44
CA PRO A 395 -28.89 27.28 2.14
C PRO A 395 -28.01 27.98 1.10
N GLU A 396 -28.27 27.71 -0.19
CA GLU A 396 -27.49 28.26 -1.32
C GLU A 396 -27.52 29.79 -1.33
N GLY A 397 -26.39 30.41 -1.70
CA GLY A 397 -26.23 31.87 -1.70
C GLY A 397 -26.13 32.52 -0.33
N SER A 398 -26.19 31.74 0.75
CA SER A 398 -26.22 32.31 2.10
C SER A 398 -24.83 32.80 2.58
N LEU A 399 -23.72 32.41 1.97
CA LEU A 399 -22.38 32.91 2.32
C LEU A 399 -21.57 33.16 1.06
N ASN A 400 -20.76 34.23 1.05
CA ASN A 400 -19.78 34.43 -0.01
C ASN A 400 -18.60 33.45 0.18
N LEU A 401 -18.40 32.57 -0.79
CA LEU A 401 -17.38 31.52 -0.77
C LEU A 401 -16.07 31.91 -1.46
N SER A 402 -15.95 33.14 -1.98
CA SER A 402 -14.76 33.58 -2.72
C SER A 402 -13.48 33.54 -1.89
N SER A 403 -13.55 33.63 -0.56
CA SER A 403 -12.37 33.47 0.29
C SER A 403 -12.05 32.01 0.62
N LEU A 404 -12.89 31.05 0.23
CA LEU A 404 -12.79 29.63 0.58
C LEU A 404 -12.57 28.71 -0.63
N ALA A 405 -13.00 29.13 -1.82
CA ALA A 405 -12.93 28.34 -3.05
C ALA A 405 -12.64 29.24 -4.28
N PRO A 406 -12.05 28.69 -5.35
CA PRO A 406 -11.37 27.38 -5.38
C PRO A 406 -10.15 27.36 -4.43
N CYS A 407 -9.79 26.18 -3.94
CA CYS A 407 -8.69 25.99 -2.98
C CYS A 407 -7.89 24.73 -3.33
N SER A 408 -6.57 24.86 -3.43
CA SER A 408 -5.68 23.76 -3.83
C SER A 408 -5.13 22.95 -2.66
N HIS A 409 -5.48 23.30 -1.42
CA HIS A 409 -5.09 22.56 -0.22
C HIS A 409 -5.54 21.10 -0.31
N GLU A 410 -4.59 20.18 -0.12
CA GLU A 410 -4.86 18.75 -0.16
C GLU A 410 -5.49 18.25 1.15
N GLU A 411 -5.08 18.80 2.29
CA GLU A 411 -5.42 18.25 3.60
C GLU A 411 -6.51 19.05 4.31
N ALA A 412 -7.39 18.34 5.01
CA ALA A 412 -8.41 19.00 5.83
C ALA A 412 -7.77 19.84 6.96
N ASP A 413 -6.66 19.40 7.54
CA ASP A 413 -5.98 20.09 8.64
C ASP A 413 -5.34 21.43 8.23
N THR A 414 -4.92 21.57 6.97
CA THR A 414 -4.46 22.85 6.43
C THR A 414 -5.64 23.73 6.02
N ARG A 415 -6.62 23.15 5.31
CA ARG A 415 -7.75 23.90 4.77
C ARG A 415 -8.70 24.42 5.86
N ILE A 416 -8.82 23.72 6.99
CA ILE A 416 -9.65 24.17 8.11
C ILE A 416 -9.23 25.53 8.67
N LEU A 417 -7.95 25.91 8.54
CA LEU A 417 -7.46 27.22 8.98
C LEU A 417 -7.96 28.36 8.08
N LEU A 418 -8.16 28.10 6.79
CA LEU A 418 -8.81 29.04 5.87
C LEU A 418 -10.29 29.22 6.23
N HIS A 419 -10.98 28.13 6.57
CA HIS A 419 -12.36 28.17 7.06
C HIS A 419 -12.48 28.92 8.39
N LEU A 420 -11.51 28.75 9.30
CA LEU A 420 -11.39 29.51 10.53
C LEU A 420 -11.26 31.01 10.25
N ALA A 421 -10.33 31.40 9.37
CA ALA A 421 -10.12 32.81 9.03
C ALA A 421 -11.39 33.45 8.44
N ASN A 422 -12.10 32.73 7.56
CA ASN A 422 -13.39 33.18 7.04
C ASN A 422 -14.47 33.27 8.13
N ALA A 423 -14.58 32.27 9.01
CA ALA A 423 -15.55 32.30 10.10
C ALA A 423 -15.30 33.50 11.03
N VAL A 424 -14.04 33.81 11.35
CA VAL A 424 -13.63 34.97 12.16
C VAL A 424 -14.00 36.28 11.47
N ALA A 425 -13.84 36.36 10.14
CA ALA A 425 -14.24 37.54 9.38
C ALA A 425 -15.76 37.74 9.31
N CYS A 426 -16.55 36.67 9.42
CA CYS A 426 -18.01 36.69 9.26
C CYS A 426 -18.79 36.72 10.59
N THR A 427 -18.15 36.48 11.74
CA THR A 427 -18.84 36.34 13.03
C THR A 427 -18.07 37.02 14.17
N THR A 428 -18.76 37.39 15.25
CA THR A 428 -18.19 38.16 16.37
C THR A 428 -17.34 37.34 17.34
N VAL A 429 -17.55 36.02 17.44
CA VAL A 429 -16.79 35.11 18.33
C VAL A 429 -16.62 33.74 17.66
N VAL A 430 -15.39 33.43 17.24
CA VAL A 430 -15.01 32.08 16.81
C VAL A 430 -14.01 31.53 17.80
N VAL A 431 -14.43 30.53 18.57
CA VAL A 431 -13.48 29.70 19.30
C VAL A 431 -13.33 28.41 18.50
N LEU A 432 -12.12 28.24 17.96
CA LEU A 432 -11.68 26.95 17.49
C LEU A 432 -11.64 26.04 18.73
N ALA A 433 -12.48 24.99 18.78
CA ALA A 433 -12.45 23.99 19.84
C ALA A 433 -11.20 23.09 19.70
N VAL A 434 -10.03 23.71 19.69
CA VAL A 434 -8.77 23.05 20.01
C VAL A 434 -8.62 23.21 21.51
N ARG A 435 -8.06 22.20 22.19
CA ARG A 435 -7.40 22.45 23.47
C ARG A 435 -6.27 23.43 23.21
N ALA A 436 -6.58 24.72 23.14
CA ALA A 436 -5.62 25.78 22.99
C ALA A 436 -4.89 25.87 24.32
N THR A 437 -3.72 25.28 24.37
CA THR A 437 -2.79 25.49 25.48
C THR A 437 -2.14 26.85 25.28
N GLN A 438 -1.75 27.51 26.37
CA GLN A 438 -0.84 28.64 26.30
C GLN A 438 0.45 28.15 25.63
N ILE A 439 0.57 28.37 24.32
CA ILE A 439 1.83 28.18 23.60
C ILE A 439 2.70 29.38 23.94
N LEU A 440 3.97 29.15 24.27
CA LEU A 440 4.97 30.20 24.41
C LEU A 440 4.97 31.02 23.11
N LYS A 441 4.48 32.28 23.18
CA LYS A 441 4.23 33.14 22.02
C LYS A 441 5.41 33.22 21.05
N ASP A 442 6.63 33.12 21.57
CA ASP A 442 7.87 33.35 20.83
C ASP A 442 8.36 32.13 20.02
N GLN A 443 7.82 30.93 20.25
CA GLN A 443 8.25 29.70 19.56
C GLN A 443 7.24 29.18 18.53
N THR A 444 6.04 29.75 18.47
CA THR A 444 4.90 29.23 17.68
C THR A 444 5.22 29.08 16.18
N PRO A 445 5.81 30.07 15.49
CA PRO A 445 6.11 29.93 14.06
C PRO A 445 7.15 28.83 13.78
N SER A 446 8.16 28.70 14.66
CA SER A 446 9.22 27.69 14.56
C SER A 446 8.71 26.25 14.73
N LEU A 447 7.49 26.05 15.25
CA LEU A 447 6.90 24.72 15.43
C LEU A 447 6.65 24.00 14.10
N LEU A 448 6.40 24.72 13.01
CA LEU A 448 6.17 24.11 11.69
C LEU A 448 7.43 23.41 11.21
N ALA A 449 8.56 24.13 11.15
CA ALA A 449 9.86 23.57 10.79
C ALA A 449 10.30 22.49 11.79
N PHE A 450 10.11 22.71 13.10
CA PHE A 450 10.44 21.71 14.11
C PHE A 450 9.65 20.42 13.91
N HIS A 451 8.34 20.51 13.66
CA HIS A 451 7.47 19.36 13.46
C HIS A 451 7.88 18.57 12.22
N ALA A 452 8.18 19.24 11.11
CA ALA A 452 8.67 18.60 9.88
C ALA A 452 10.05 17.95 10.10
N LEU A 453 11.01 18.69 10.65
CA LEU A 453 12.40 18.24 10.83
C LEU A 453 12.51 17.02 11.76
N SER A 454 11.76 17.02 12.87
CA SER A 454 11.72 15.89 13.81
C SER A 454 10.75 14.77 13.39
N GLY A 455 10.18 14.86 12.18
CA GLY A 455 9.39 13.82 11.53
C GLY A 455 7.88 14.06 11.52
N CYS A 456 7.27 14.00 10.36
CA CYS A 456 5.83 14.11 10.12
C CYS A 456 5.36 13.00 9.17
N ASP A 457 4.21 13.19 8.51
CA ASP A 457 3.71 12.19 7.54
C ASP A 457 4.64 12.00 6.35
N THR A 458 5.30 13.06 5.89
CA THR A 458 6.12 13.10 4.65
C THR A 458 7.63 13.11 4.93
N VAL A 459 8.03 13.37 6.16
CA VAL A 459 9.44 13.53 6.56
C VAL A 459 9.72 12.58 7.72
N SER A 460 10.83 11.84 7.67
CA SER A 460 11.10 10.81 8.68
C SER A 460 11.33 11.37 10.07
N SER A 461 10.97 10.65 11.12
CA SER A 461 11.64 10.83 12.41
C SER A 461 13.03 10.21 12.38
N PHE A 462 13.87 10.58 13.35
CA PHE A 462 15.17 9.94 13.53
C PHE A 462 15.00 8.65 14.34
N PHE A 463 15.76 7.61 14.01
CA PHE A 463 15.63 6.30 14.67
C PHE A 463 15.78 6.41 16.19
N GLY A 464 14.76 5.93 16.91
CA GLY A 464 14.75 5.94 18.38
C GLY A 464 14.68 7.34 19.00
N LYS A 465 14.35 8.38 18.22
CA LYS A 465 14.20 9.76 18.71
C LYS A 465 12.74 10.21 18.57
N GLY A 466 12.08 10.41 19.71
CA GLY A 466 10.72 10.95 19.80
C GLY A 466 10.68 12.48 19.77
N LYS A 467 9.48 13.05 19.70
CA LYS A 467 9.29 14.51 19.72
C LYS A 467 9.79 15.12 21.03
N ARG A 468 9.61 14.41 22.15
CA ARG A 468 10.08 14.85 23.46
C ARG A 468 11.61 14.98 23.52
N SER A 469 12.36 14.00 23.00
CA SER A 469 13.82 14.08 22.95
C SER A 469 14.31 15.17 22.00
N ALA A 470 13.63 15.37 20.87
CA ALA A 470 13.92 16.48 19.96
C ALA A 470 13.65 17.84 20.64
N TRP A 471 12.59 17.95 21.43
CA TRP A 471 12.28 19.17 22.18
C TRP A 471 13.36 19.50 23.22
N GLN A 472 13.82 18.50 23.97
CA GLN A 472 14.92 18.67 24.93
C GLN A 472 16.22 19.10 24.23
N ALA A 473 16.52 18.53 23.07
CA ALA A 473 17.68 18.94 22.26
C ALA A 473 17.54 20.37 21.71
N TRP A 474 16.32 20.81 21.37
CA TRP A 474 16.05 22.20 21.00
C TRP A 474 16.34 23.14 22.17
N GLN A 475 15.89 22.81 23.38
CA GLN A 475 16.18 23.62 24.57
C GLN A 475 17.69 23.76 24.85
N ALA A 476 18.50 22.77 24.45
CA ALA A 476 19.96 22.80 24.56
C ALA A 476 20.67 23.51 23.39
N CYS A 477 19.94 24.02 22.39
CA CYS A 477 20.49 24.65 21.19
C CYS A 477 19.85 26.04 20.97
N PRO A 478 20.41 27.13 21.55
CA PRO A 478 19.80 28.47 21.52
C PRO A 478 19.55 29.00 20.10
N ASP A 479 20.51 28.78 19.19
CA ASP A 479 20.45 29.26 17.80
C ASP A 479 19.44 28.52 16.93
N LEU A 480 18.89 27.39 17.41
CA LEU A 480 17.95 26.60 16.62
C LEU A 480 16.64 27.35 16.37
N THR A 481 16.19 28.20 17.30
CA THR A 481 14.90 28.90 17.17
C THR A 481 14.89 29.83 15.95
N SER A 482 15.98 30.58 15.71
CA SER A 482 16.10 31.48 14.56
C SER A 482 16.22 30.70 13.25
N ALA A 483 16.98 29.62 13.23
CA ALA A 483 17.06 28.71 12.08
C ALA A 483 15.68 28.14 11.73
N LEU A 484 14.93 27.62 12.70
CA LEU A 484 13.58 27.09 12.48
C LEU A 484 12.58 28.15 12.03
N LEU A 485 12.72 29.39 12.52
CA LEU A 485 11.88 30.50 12.10
C LEU A 485 12.10 30.82 10.61
N GLU A 486 13.36 30.91 10.18
CA GLU A 486 13.72 31.09 8.77
C GLU A 486 13.12 29.96 7.90
N LEU A 487 13.20 28.71 8.37
CA LEU A 487 12.68 27.53 7.65
C LEU A 487 11.16 27.34 7.70
N SER A 488 10.42 28.22 8.38
CA SER A 488 8.96 28.15 8.47
C SER A 488 8.24 29.07 7.48
N SER A 489 9.00 29.79 6.64
CA SER A 489 8.48 30.62 5.53
C SER A 489 9.20 30.25 4.22
N PRO A 490 8.65 30.56 3.03
CA PRO A 490 9.31 30.28 1.75
C PRO A 490 10.76 30.81 1.71
N VAL A 491 11.71 29.93 1.43
CA VAL A 491 13.17 30.20 1.47
C VAL A 491 13.89 29.61 0.26
N SER A 492 15.13 30.07 0.02
CA SER A 492 16.00 29.52 -1.04
C SER A 492 16.88 28.38 -0.53
N HIS A 493 17.49 27.64 -1.46
CA HIS A 493 18.47 26.60 -1.12
C HIS A 493 19.70 27.17 -0.38
N ASP A 494 20.05 28.44 -0.60
CA ASP A 494 21.18 29.07 0.09
C ASP A 494 20.86 29.38 1.55
N SER A 495 19.61 29.72 1.86
CA SER A 495 19.13 29.78 3.25
C SER A 495 19.23 28.42 3.94
N VAL A 496 18.82 27.33 3.26
CA VAL A 496 18.95 25.97 3.80
C VAL A 496 20.41 25.61 4.08
N LYS A 497 21.34 25.93 3.17
CA LYS A 497 22.78 25.72 3.39
C LYS A 497 23.33 26.53 4.57
N ARG A 498 22.86 27.77 4.72
CA ARG A 498 23.29 28.68 5.81
C ARG A 498 22.91 28.14 7.19
N VAL A 499 21.71 27.57 7.33
CA VAL A 499 21.23 27.06 8.62
C VAL A 499 21.66 25.61 8.89
N LEU A 500 22.12 24.87 7.87
CA LEU A 500 22.52 23.46 8.02
C LEU A 500 23.51 23.22 9.17
N PRO A 501 24.56 24.03 9.41
CA PRO A 501 25.45 23.83 10.57
C PRO A 501 24.73 23.90 11.92
N ILE A 502 23.72 24.76 12.06
CA ILE A 502 22.90 24.85 13.30
C ILE A 502 22.04 23.58 13.44
N ILE A 503 21.49 23.09 12.33
CA ILE A 503 20.73 21.83 12.30
C ILE A 503 21.64 20.64 12.62
N GLU A 504 22.89 20.63 12.16
CA GLU A 504 23.86 19.60 12.52
C GLU A 504 24.13 19.59 14.02
N THR A 505 24.41 20.76 14.63
CA THR A 505 24.56 20.89 16.08
C THR A 505 23.34 20.36 16.84
N PHE A 506 22.14 20.71 16.40
CA PHE A 506 20.91 20.18 16.99
C PHE A 506 20.87 18.64 16.93
N VAL A 507 21.22 18.05 15.79
CA VAL A 507 21.22 16.59 15.59
C VAL A 507 22.32 15.91 16.41
N THR A 508 23.51 16.50 16.58
CA THR A 508 24.55 15.91 17.45
C THR A 508 24.08 15.86 18.90
N ARG A 509 23.45 16.93 19.41
CA ARG A 509 22.85 16.96 20.76
C ARG A 509 21.70 15.97 20.90
N LEU A 510 20.84 15.82 19.88
CA LEU A 510 19.78 14.82 19.86
C LEU A 510 20.31 13.38 20.01
N TYR A 511 21.52 13.12 19.52
CA TYR A 511 22.22 11.84 19.65
C TYR A 511 23.13 11.74 20.88
N GLY A 512 23.14 12.73 21.77
CA GLY A 512 23.91 12.74 23.01
C GLY A 512 25.42 12.89 22.78
N VAL A 513 25.78 13.70 21.77
CA VAL A 513 27.16 14.07 21.47
C VAL A 513 27.31 15.58 21.63
N GLU A 514 28.01 15.98 22.69
CA GLU A 514 28.26 17.39 23.03
C GLU A 514 29.63 17.88 22.56
N SER A 515 30.56 16.96 22.26
CA SER A 515 31.95 17.28 21.97
C SER A 515 32.21 17.78 20.55
N VAL A 516 31.25 17.63 19.64
CA VAL A 516 31.35 18.02 18.22
C VAL A 516 30.02 18.53 17.71
N ASP A 517 30.08 19.42 16.72
CA ASP A 517 28.90 20.08 16.14
C ASP A 517 28.55 19.56 14.75
N LEU A 518 29.48 18.86 14.08
CA LEU A 518 29.27 18.25 12.77
C LEU A 518 28.79 16.80 12.90
N VAL A 519 27.73 16.44 12.16
CA VAL A 519 27.13 15.10 12.26
C VAL A 519 28.06 13.98 11.79
N ASN A 520 28.92 14.22 10.80
CA ASN A 520 29.90 13.21 10.34
C ASN A 520 30.94 12.88 11.42
N ALA A 521 31.41 13.89 12.15
CA ALA A 521 32.30 13.69 13.30
C ALA A 521 31.58 12.98 14.46
N ALA A 522 30.30 13.30 14.69
CA ALA A 522 29.47 12.61 15.67
C ALA A 522 29.25 11.14 15.30
N ARG A 523 29.01 10.82 14.02
CA ARG A 523 28.91 9.44 13.50
C ARG A 523 30.17 8.63 13.82
N LYS A 524 31.36 9.19 13.51
CA LYS A 524 32.64 8.57 13.83
C LYS A 524 32.79 8.30 15.33
N THR A 525 32.50 9.30 16.16
CA THR A 525 32.59 9.21 17.62
C THR A 525 31.65 8.12 18.18
N LEU A 526 30.40 8.09 17.73
CA LEU A 526 29.42 7.12 18.21
C LEU A 526 29.75 5.69 17.75
N PHE A 527 30.18 5.52 16.51
CA PHE A 527 30.51 4.21 15.95
C PHE A 527 31.80 3.64 16.55
N LEU A 528 32.91 4.38 16.49
CA LEU A 528 34.22 3.89 16.93
C LEU A 528 34.36 3.91 18.47
N ASN A 529 33.95 4.99 19.13
CA ASN A 529 34.26 5.18 20.56
C ASN A 529 33.14 4.64 21.47
N LYS A 530 31.88 4.65 21.01
CA LYS A 530 30.72 4.17 21.79
C LYS A 530 30.12 2.86 21.28
N GLY A 531 30.71 2.23 20.25
CA GLY A 531 30.28 0.94 19.72
C GLY A 531 28.84 0.91 19.20
N LYS A 532 28.31 2.05 18.73
CA LYS A 532 26.94 2.15 18.23
C LYS A 532 26.81 1.54 16.84
N GLN A 533 25.67 0.89 16.58
CA GLN A 533 25.33 0.38 15.24
C GLN A 533 24.95 1.54 14.31
N PHE A 534 24.99 1.33 12.99
CA PHE A 534 24.63 2.36 12.00
C PHE A 534 23.20 2.91 12.17
N VAL A 535 22.26 2.10 12.64
CA VAL A 535 20.90 2.56 12.96
C VAL A 535 20.86 3.53 14.15
N GLN A 536 21.87 3.48 15.04
CA GLN A 536 21.95 4.26 16.29
C GLN A 536 22.85 5.51 16.20
N ILE A 537 23.42 5.79 15.03
CA ILE A 537 24.19 7.02 14.76
C ILE A 537 23.33 8.00 13.94
N PRO A 538 23.59 9.32 13.97
CA PRO A 538 22.81 10.28 13.18
C PRO A 538 23.01 10.05 11.68
N PRO A 539 22.10 10.53 10.82
CA PRO A 539 22.33 10.54 9.38
C PRO A 539 23.61 11.32 9.03
N SER A 540 24.22 11.01 7.89
CA SER A 540 25.35 11.79 7.37
C SER A 540 24.90 13.20 7.02
N SER A 541 25.85 14.13 6.90
CA SER A 541 25.58 15.51 6.48
C SER A 541 24.80 15.56 5.16
N ASP A 542 25.18 14.72 4.18
CA ASP A 542 24.48 14.56 2.90
C ASP A 542 23.02 14.14 3.08
N ALA A 543 22.79 13.06 3.85
CA ALA A 543 21.44 12.57 4.12
C ALA A 543 20.59 13.56 4.93
N LEU A 544 21.22 14.28 5.86
CA LEU A 544 20.59 15.30 6.69
C LEU A 544 20.21 16.54 5.88
N GLN A 545 21.03 16.96 4.91
CA GLN A 545 20.69 18.07 4.02
C GLN A 545 19.45 17.73 3.18
N LEU A 546 19.39 16.54 2.59
CA LEU A 546 18.20 16.09 1.84
C LEU A 546 16.97 15.95 2.75
N HIS A 547 17.17 15.51 3.99
CA HIS A 547 16.13 15.49 5.01
C HIS A 547 15.60 16.89 5.35
N LEU A 548 16.49 17.85 5.49
CA LEU A 548 16.16 19.25 5.75
C LEU A 548 15.40 19.87 4.57
N LEU A 549 15.81 19.60 3.33
CA LEU A 549 15.08 20.07 2.14
C LEU A 549 13.62 19.57 2.13
N ARG A 550 13.40 18.28 2.44
CA ARG A 550 12.03 17.75 2.57
C ARG A 550 11.26 18.39 3.72
N ALA A 551 11.94 18.65 4.85
CA ALA A 551 11.34 19.33 5.98
C ALA A 551 10.87 20.74 5.60
N VAL A 552 11.70 21.49 4.88
CA VAL A 552 11.39 22.83 4.38
C VAL A 552 10.27 22.82 3.36
N HIS A 553 10.26 21.85 2.43
CA HIS A 553 9.13 21.69 1.48
C HIS A 553 7.79 21.67 2.22
N GLN A 554 7.72 20.85 3.28
CA GLN A 554 6.52 20.71 4.09
C GLN A 554 6.24 21.96 4.96
N SER A 555 7.25 22.48 5.69
CA SER A 555 7.03 23.56 6.65
C SER A 555 6.85 24.93 6.01
N ALA A 556 7.69 25.28 5.04
CA ALA A 556 7.74 26.60 4.45
C ALA A 556 6.71 26.78 3.32
N PHE A 557 6.55 25.79 2.45
CA PHE A 557 5.75 25.94 1.25
C PHE A 557 4.35 25.36 1.38
N VAL A 558 4.19 24.22 2.05
CA VAL A 558 2.87 23.63 2.30
C VAL A 558 2.20 24.29 3.52
N TRP A 559 2.86 24.29 4.68
CA TRP A 559 2.30 24.85 5.91
C TRP A 559 2.59 26.35 6.11
N GLY A 560 3.54 26.95 5.40
CA GLY A 560 3.72 28.41 5.44
C GLY A 560 2.58 29.15 4.73
N GLY A 561 1.90 28.49 3.79
CA GLY A 561 0.81 29.03 2.97
C GLY A 561 -0.61 28.77 3.50
N LEU A 562 -0.79 28.45 4.80
CA LEU A 562 -2.08 27.97 5.35
C LEU A 562 -3.27 28.93 5.17
N LEU A 563 -3.00 30.24 5.07
CA LEU A 563 -4.04 31.26 4.87
C LEU A 563 -4.20 31.68 3.39
N ILE A 564 -3.45 31.03 2.48
CA ILE A 564 -3.50 31.27 1.05
C ILE A 564 -4.27 30.12 0.41
N ARG A 565 -5.32 30.42 -0.36
CA ARG A 565 -6.18 29.40 -1.02
C ARG A 565 -5.42 28.50 -1.97
N ASP A 566 -4.51 29.09 -2.73
CA ASP A 566 -3.69 28.42 -3.74
C ASP A 566 -2.22 28.83 -3.58
N PRO A 567 -1.51 28.24 -2.61
CA PRO A 567 -0.10 28.57 -2.37
C PRO A 567 0.76 28.03 -3.51
N LEU A 568 1.75 28.82 -3.95
CA LEU A 568 2.75 28.37 -4.91
C LEU A 568 3.71 27.39 -4.22
N VAL A 569 3.49 26.10 -4.42
CA VAL A 569 4.35 25.04 -3.88
C VAL A 569 5.35 24.58 -4.97
N PRO A 570 6.68 24.66 -4.73
CA PRO A 570 7.67 24.21 -5.69
C PRO A 570 7.64 22.69 -5.89
N SER A 571 8.22 22.23 -7.00
CA SER A 571 8.28 20.80 -7.32
C SER A 571 9.01 20.04 -6.19
N PRO A 572 8.45 18.94 -5.66
CA PRO A 572 9.14 18.16 -4.63
C PRO A 572 10.51 17.63 -5.06
N GLU A 573 10.76 17.43 -6.36
CA GLU A 573 12.04 16.92 -6.90
C GLU A 573 13.20 17.88 -6.62
N GLU A 574 12.92 19.17 -6.54
CA GLU A 574 13.91 20.20 -6.17
C GLU A 574 14.21 20.18 -4.66
N TRP A 575 13.30 19.59 -3.86
CA TRP A 575 13.32 19.64 -2.40
C TRP A 575 13.47 18.26 -1.75
N GLY A 576 14.39 17.45 -2.27
CA GLY A 576 14.81 16.18 -1.63
C GLY A 576 13.89 14.99 -1.88
N TRP A 577 13.04 15.05 -2.91
CA TRP A 577 12.27 13.92 -3.44
C TRP A 577 12.76 13.51 -4.84
N GLN A 578 12.33 12.35 -5.30
CA GLN A 578 12.55 11.86 -6.66
C GLN A 578 11.34 11.05 -7.14
N ARG A 579 11.15 10.95 -8.45
CA ARG A 579 10.09 10.11 -9.03
C ARG A 579 10.49 8.64 -9.11
N SER A 580 9.55 7.77 -8.76
CA SER A 580 9.61 6.32 -8.98
C SER A 580 8.29 5.86 -9.60
N GLY A 581 8.23 5.85 -10.93
CA GLY A 581 6.97 5.67 -11.66
C GLY A 581 6.06 6.90 -11.49
N SER A 582 4.80 6.69 -11.09
CA SER A 582 3.85 7.76 -10.77
C SER A 582 3.95 8.30 -9.33
N ALA A 583 4.74 7.66 -8.47
CA ALA A 583 4.86 8.06 -7.07
C ALA A 583 6.14 8.86 -6.79
N PHE A 584 6.08 9.78 -5.84
CA PHE A 584 7.26 10.40 -5.24
C PHE A 584 7.81 9.53 -4.11
N VAL A 585 9.12 9.35 -4.11
CA VAL A 585 9.86 8.69 -3.02
C VAL A 585 10.97 9.62 -2.53
N PRO A 586 11.36 9.57 -1.25
CA PRO A 586 12.44 10.43 -0.76
C PRO A 586 13.75 10.13 -1.48
N HIS A 587 14.47 11.19 -1.85
CA HIS A 587 15.86 11.10 -2.28
C HIS A 587 16.73 11.13 -1.03
N TYR A 588 17.24 9.97 -0.59
CA TYR A 588 17.86 9.84 0.72
C TYR A 588 19.34 10.23 0.79
N ILE A 589 20.11 9.96 -0.25
CA ILE A 589 21.55 10.23 -0.32
C ILE A 589 21.90 10.68 -1.74
N SER A 590 22.80 11.64 -1.86
CA SER A 590 23.40 12.03 -3.14
C SER A 590 24.78 11.40 -3.34
N LEU A 591 25.46 11.06 -2.24
CA LEU A 591 26.74 10.37 -2.26
C LEU A 591 26.56 8.85 -2.41
N PRO A 592 27.53 8.14 -3.02
CA PRO A 592 27.49 6.68 -3.07
C PRO A 592 27.54 6.10 -1.65
N PRO A 593 26.79 5.02 -1.35
CA PRO A 593 26.89 4.36 -0.05
C PRO A 593 28.27 3.71 0.12
N LEU A 594 28.64 3.45 1.37
CA LEU A 594 29.84 2.69 1.73
C LEU A 594 29.92 1.40 0.93
N SER A 595 31.02 1.25 0.22
CA SER A 595 31.25 0.13 -0.69
C SER A 595 32.68 -0.38 -0.54
N SER A 596 32.90 -1.63 -0.95
CA SER A 596 34.23 -2.26 -0.97
C SER A 596 35.20 -1.64 -1.99
N SER A 597 34.76 -0.65 -2.77
CA SER A 597 35.64 0.11 -3.67
C SER A 597 36.34 1.28 -2.99
N LEU A 598 35.92 1.67 -1.78
CA LEU A 598 36.63 2.69 -1.01
C LEU A 598 38.01 2.16 -0.56
N PRO A 599 39.07 2.98 -0.61
CA PRO A 599 40.42 2.58 -0.23
C PRO A 599 40.49 1.82 1.10
N GLU A 600 39.82 2.34 2.13
CA GLU A 600 39.79 1.84 3.50
C GLU A 600 39.08 0.48 3.62
N LEU A 601 38.11 0.20 2.73
CA LEU A 601 37.32 -1.03 2.66
C LEU A 601 37.78 -2.00 1.57
N SER A 602 38.90 -1.69 0.91
CA SER A 602 39.48 -2.54 -0.14
C SER A 602 40.45 -3.57 0.45
N PHE A 603 40.30 -4.84 0.05
CA PHE A 603 41.15 -5.94 0.51
C PHE A 603 41.93 -6.54 -0.66
N CYS A 604 43.19 -6.92 -0.41
CA CYS A 604 43.99 -7.61 -1.43
C CYS A 604 43.68 -9.11 -1.46
N SER A 605 43.84 -9.70 -2.65
CA SER A 605 43.76 -11.15 -2.89
C SER A 605 45.13 -11.83 -2.93
N CYS A 606 46.19 -11.14 -2.47
CA CYS A 606 47.57 -11.64 -2.51
C CYS A 606 47.74 -12.82 -1.54
N LYS A 607 48.39 -13.90 -2.00
CA LYS A 607 48.57 -15.13 -1.21
C LYS A 607 49.78 -15.14 -0.28
N SER A 608 50.86 -14.44 -0.65
CA SER A 608 52.14 -14.51 0.07
C SER A 608 52.90 -13.18 0.07
N VAL A 609 53.04 -12.55 -1.10
CA VAL A 609 53.76 -11.27 -1.23
C VAL A 609 52.86 -10.23 -1.86
N CYS A 610 52.84 -9.03 -1.28
CA CYS A 610 52.08 -7.90 -1.76
C CYS A 610 53.04 -6.96 -2.51
N LYS A 611 52.92 -6.89 -3.84
CA LYS A 611 53.58 -5.92 -4.72
C LYS A 611 52.53 -5.36 -5.69
N ARG A 612 52.79 -4.22 -6.37
CA ARG A 612 51.87 -3.72 -7.42
C ARG A 612 51.59 -4.86 -8.42
N PRO A 613 50.33 -5.13 -8.81
CA PRO A 613 49.12 -4.30 -8.65
C PRO A 613 48.23 -4.66 -7.42
N CYS A 614 48.82 -5.03 -6.28
CA CYS A 614 48.07 -5.25 -5.03
C CYS A 614 47.22 -4.03 -4.65
N LYS A 615 45.91 -4.23 -4.47
CA LYS A 615 44.95 -3.16 -4.13
C LYS A 615 45.35 -2.34 -2.90
N CYS A 616 45.86 -2.99 -1.84
CA CYS A 616 46.28 -2.27 -0.64
C CYS A 616 47.48 -1.35 -0.92
N ILE A 617 48.44 -1.78 -1.75
CA ILE A 617 49.61 -0.95 -2.12
C ILE A 617 49.21 0.17 -3.07
N VAL A 618 48.33 -0.12 -4.04
CA VAL A 618 47.82 0.88 -4.98
C VAL A 618 47.05 1.98 -4.24
N ASN A 619 46.30 1.63 -3.20
CA ASN A 619 45.52 2.55 -2.38
C ASN A 619 46.29 3.13 -1.18
N GLU A 620 47.60 2.89 -1.08
CA GLU A 620 48.47 3.35 0.02
C GLU A 620 48.02 2.90 1.43
N GLN A 621 47.32 1.77 1.52
CA GLN A 621 46.79 1.19 2.75
C GLN A 621 47.65 0.04 3.29
N VAL A 622 47.63 -0.15 4.61
CA VAL A 622 48.19 -1.36 5.24
C VAL A 622 47.30 -2.58 4.98
N CYS A 623 47.93 -3.76 4.85
CA CYS A 623 47.22 -5.02 4.79
C CYS A 623 46.69 -5.39 6.18
N ILE A 624 45.46 -5.88 6.26
CA ILE A 624 44.79 -6.22 7.52
C ILE A 624 44.31 -7.68 7.49
N SER A 625 43.74 -8.17 8.59
CA SER A 625 43.24 -9.56 8.74
C SER A 625 42.20 -9.98 7.70
N LEU A 626 41.43 -9.02 7.14
CA LEU A 626 40.47 -9.25 6.06
C LEU A 626 41.12 -9.42 4.68
N CYS A 627 42.39 -9.06 4.52
CA CYS A 627 43.13 -9.35 3.29
C CYS A 627 43.41 -10.84 3.18
N PHE A 628 43.51 -11.35 1.95
CA PHE A 628 43.87 -12.75 1.73
C PHE A 628 45.27 -13.09 2.28
N CYS A 629 46.18 -12.10 2.31
CA CYS A 629 47.50 -12.21 2.93
C CYS A 629 47.47 -12.13 4.47
N ARG A 630 46.29 -11.96 5.08
CA ARG A 630 46.05 -11.90 6.53
C ARG A 630 46.88 -10.84 7.28
N GLY A 631 47.28 -9.78 6.60
CA GLY A 631 48.12 -8.72 7.17
C GLY A 631 49.60 -9.09 7.34
N GLN A 632 50.04 -10.22 6.77
CA GLN A 632 51.39 -10.76 6.95
C GLN A 632 52.38 -10.36 5.84
N CYS A 633 51.96 -9.51 4.90
CA CYS A 633 52.85 -9.02 3.84
C CYS A 633 53.83 -7.96 4.38
N ASN A 634 55.13 -8.27 4.36
CA ASN A 634 56.17 -7.26 4.50
C ASN A 634 56.09 -6.28 3.31
N LYS A 635 56.01 -4.97 3.59
CA LYS A 635 56.20 -3.93 2.56
C LYS A 635 57.68 -3.97 2.17
N GLU A 636 58.00 -4.50 0.99
CA GLU A 636 59.26 -4.19 0.30
C GLU A 636 59.05 -2.99 -0.63
#